data_AF-A0A4R3MTW6-F1
#
_entry.id   AF-A0A4R3MTW6-F1
#
_cell.length_a   1.000
_cell.length_b   1.000
_cell.length_c   1.000
_cell.angle_alpha   90.00
_cell.angle_beta   90.00
_cell.angle_gamma   90.00
#
_symmetry.space_group_name_H-M   'P 1'
#
loop_
_entity.id
_entity.type
_entity.pdbx_description
1 polymer ?
#
loop_
_entity_poly.entity_id
_entity_poly.type
_entity_poly.pdbx_seq_one_letter_code
_entity_poly.pdbx_strand_id
1 'polypeptide(L)'
;MELWFFERFRGLTAQEIWAMLNLVTPIQETRAYQSIFAEGKAEGKAEGKANTLKRQIKRRFGRLSAEAEQRIDAAPVEQLDVWLNDILDTDSVDSLLGVVPDR
;
A
#
# COMPACT_ATOMS: atom_id res chain seq x y z
N MET A 1 -1.33 8.29 -19.46
CA MET A 1 -1.62 9.47 -20.30
C MET A 1 -1.96 10.74 -19.49
N GLU A 2 -2.16 10.70 -18.17
CA GLU A 2 -2.51 11.90 -17.37
C GLU A 2 -1.34 12.56 -16.60
N LEU A 3 -0.19 11.88 -16.44
CA LEU A 3 1.00 12.46 -15.76
C LEU A 3 1.53 13.72 -16.47
N TRP A 4 1.46 13.76 -17.81
CA TRP A 4 1.83 14.93 -18.62
C TRP A 4 1.01 16.18 -18.27
N PHE A 5 -0.23 16.03 -17.82
CA PHE A 5 -1.12 17.16 -17.57
C PHE A 5 -0.73 17.89 -16.28
N PHE A 6 -0.41 17.15 -15.22
CA PHE A 6 0.14 17.72 -13.98
C PHE A 6 1.53 18.34 -14.20
N GLU A 7 2.37 17.74 -15.06
CA GLU A 7 3.65 18.33 -15.44
C GLU A 7 3.52 19.63 -16.26
N ARG A 8 2.40 19.80 -16.98
CA ARG A 8 2.11 20.99 -17.79
C ARG A 8 1.66 22.19 -16.94
N PHE A 9 0.94 21.95 -15.83
CA PHE A 9 0.42 23.00 -14.95
C PHE A 9 1.18 23.08 -13.62
N ARG A 10 2.50 23.26 -13.67
CA ARG A 10 3.37 23.31 -12.47
C ARG A 10 3.07 24.45 -11.48
N GLY A 11 2.35 25.48 -11.94
CA GLY A 11 1.99 26.64 -11.12
C GLY A 11 0.63 26.52 -10.43
N LEU A 12 -0.13 25.45 -10.68
CA LEU A 12 -1.45 25.24 -10.10
C LEU A 12 -1.38 24.16 -9.03
N THR A 13 -2.14 24.39 -7.96
CA THR A 13 -2.39 23.38 -6.93
C THR A 13 -3.29 22.27 -7.47
N ALA A 14 -3.24 21.10 -6.83
CA ALA A 14 -4.13 20.00 -7.16
C ALA A 14 -5.62 20.42 -7.10
N GLN A 15 -5.99 21.29 -6.15
CA GLN A 15 -7.35 21.80 -5.99
C GLN A 15 -7.77 22.69 -7.18
N GLU A 16 -6.89 23.57 -7.66
CA GLU A 16 -7.18 24.43 -8.82
C GLU A 16 -7.31 23.61 -10.11
N ILE A 17 -6.42 22.64 -10.33
CA ILE A 17 -6.51 21.71 -11.46
C ILE A 17 -7.83 20.94 -11.41
N TRP A 18 -8.21 20.46 -10.22
CA TRP A 18 -9.49 19.77 -10.00
C TRP A 18 -10.70 20.64 -10.32
N ALA A 19 -10.69 21.90 -9.90
CA ALA A 19 -11.76 22.84 -10.18
C ALA A 19 -11.92 23.10 -11.68
N MET A 20 -10.80 23.22 -12.41
CA MET A 20 -10.80 23.36 -13.88
C MET A 20 -11.35 22.13 -14.59
N LEU A 21 -11.00 20.93 -14.12
CA LEU A 21 -11.43 19.68 -14.74
C LEU A 21 -12.94 19.40 -14.52
N ASN A 22 -13.45 19.69 -13.32
CA ASN A 22 -14.87 19.48 -12.98
C ASN A 22 -15.83 20.51 -13.59
N LEU A 23 -15.34 21.58 -14.22
CA LEU A 23 -16.17 22.60 -14.86
C LEU A 23 -16.93 22.11 -16.10
N VAL A 24 -16.43 21.08 -16.78
CA VAL A 24 -17.00 20.56 -18.04
C VAL A 24 -17.52 19.14 -17.88
N THR A 25 -16.78 18.28 -17.18
CA THR A 25 -17.18 16.89 -16.89
C THR A 25 -16.68 16.54 -15.49
N PRO A 26 -17.52 16.01 -14.58
CA PRO A 26 -17.05 15.51 -13.29
C PRO A 26 -16.03 14.40 -13.53
N ILE A 27 -14.74 14.63 -13.29
CA ILE A 27 -13.72 13.62 -13.63
C ILE A 27 -13.88 12.36 -12.79
N GLN A 28 -14.55 12.44 -11.64
CA GLN A 28 -14.93 11.32 -10.79
C GLN A 28 -15.78 10.27 -11.53
N GLU A 29 -16.54 10.69 -12.52
CA GLU A 29 -17.40 9.80 -13.32
C GLU A 29 -16.63 9.12 -14.46
N THR A 30 -15.41 9.59 -14.77
CA THR A 30 -14.60 8.98 -15.82
C THR A 30 -14.06 7.62 -15.36
N ARG A 31 -14.08 6.64 -16.27
CA ARG A 31 -13.50 5.31 -16.01
C ARG A 31 -12.01 5.38 -15.68
N ALA A 32 -11.28 6.31 -16.32
CA ALA A 32 -9.86 6.53 -16.06
C ALA A 32 -9.61 6.94 -14.60
N TYR A 33 -10.32 7.96 -14.12
CA TYR A 33 -10.21 8.40 -12.73
C TYR A 33 -10.60 7.30 -11.74
N GLN A 34 -11.72 6.61 -11.97
CA GLN A 34 -12.17 5.52 -11.09
C GLN A 34 -11.13 4.41 -10.99
N SER A 35 -10.49 4.05 -12.11
CA SER A 35 -9.41 3.05 -12.14
C SER A 35 -8.19 3.52 -11.35
N ILE A 36 -7.70 4.74 -11.62
CA ILE A 36 -6.51 5.30 -10.94
C ILE A 36 -6.77 5.45 -9.44
N PHE A 37 -7.94 5.94 -9.07
CA PHE A 37 -8.33 6.09 -7.67
C PHE A 37 -8.45 4.73 -6.96
N ALA A 38 -9.02 3.72 -7.63
CA ALA A 38 -9.10 2.37 -7.07
C ALA A 38 -7.72 1.75 -6.89
N GLU A 39 -6.82 1.90 -7.86
CA GLU A 39 -5.42 1.44 -7.79
C GLU A 39 -4.68 2.11 -6.63
N GLY A 40 -4.71 3.44 -6.54
CA GLY A 40 -4.05 4.16 -5.44
C GLY A 40 -4.64 3.83 -4.07
N LYS A 41 -5.95 3.58 -3.98
CA LYS A 41 -6.59 3.12 -2.74
C LYS A 41 -6.13 1.70 -2.36
N ALA A 42 -5.96 0.81 -3.35
CA ALA A 42 -5.48 -0.54 -3.11
C ALA A 42 -4.01 -0.55 -2.66
N GLU A 43 -3.15 0.22 -3.33
CA GLU A 43 -1.74 0.40 -2.98
C GLU A 43 -1.58 0.98 -1.58
N GLY A 44 -2.25 2.10 -1.27
CA GLY A 44 -2.19 2.71 0.07
C GLY A 44 -2.70 1.79 1.18
N LYS A 45 -3.68 0.93 0.90
CA LYS A 45 -4.15 -0.10 1.85
C LYS A 45 -3.09 -1.17 2.08
N ALA A 46 -2.42 -1.65 1.03
CA ALA A 46 -1.35 -2.62 1.13
C ALA A 46 -0.16 -2.07 1.93
N GLU A 47 0.35 -0.89 1.56
CA GLU A 47 1.47 -0.23 2.24
C GLU A 47 1.17 0.02 3.73
N GLY A 48 -0.04 0.51 4.04
CA GLY A 48 -0.44 0.76 5.42
C GLY A 48 -0.45 -0.51 6.29
N LYS A 49 -0.87 -1.64 5.73
CA LYS A 49 -0.85 -2.94 6.42
C LYS A 49 0.55 -3.49 6.55
N ALA A 50 1.35 -3.47 5.48
CA ALA A 50 2.75 -3.90 5.49
C ALA A 50 3.55 -3.14 6.56
N ASN A 51 3.43 -1.80 6.59
CA ASN A 51 4.08 -0.96 7.59
C ASN A 51 3.63 -1.25 9.02
N THR A 52 2.33 -1.52 9.20
CA THR A 52 1.80 -1.91 10.53
C THR A 52 2.34 -3.26 10.96
N LEU A 53 2.34 -4.26 10.08
CA LEU A 53 2.86 -5.59 10.36
C LEU A 53 4.35 -5.55 10.70
N LYS A 54 5.18 -4.87 9.89
CA LYS A 54 6.61 -4.67 10.16
C LYS A 54 6.85 -4.04 11.54
N ARG A 55 6.07 -3.02 11.91
CA ARG A 55 6.17 -2.38 13.23
C ARG A 55 5.81 -3.34 14.37
N GLN A 56 4.76 -4.16 14.21
CA GLN A 56 4.36 -5.12 15.24
C GLN A 56 5.37 -6.26 15.38
N ILE A 57 5.88 -6.78 14.27
CA ILE A 57 6.95 -7.80 14.29
C ILE A 57 8.17 -7.24 15.01
N LYS A 58 8.59 -6.01 14.69
CA LYS A 58 9.74 -5.39 15.34
C LYS A 58 9.55 -5.21 16.85
N ARG A 59 8.31 -4.96 17.30
CA ARG A 59 7.98 -4.84 18.73
C ARG A 59 7.95 -6.17 19.46
N ARG A 60 7.43 -7.23 18.84
CA ARG A 60 7.22 -8.53 19.50
C ARG A 60 8.44 -9.46 19.40
N PHE A 61 9.12 -9.44 18.25
CA PHE A 61 10.21 -10.37 17.93
C PHE A 61 11.58 -9.69 17.78
N GLY A 62 11.64 -8.36 17.76
CA GLY A 62 12.89 -7.61 17.70
C GLY A 62 13.32 -7.23 16.28
N ARG A 63 14.49 -7.70 15.82
CA ARG A 63 14.97 -7.32 14.48
C ARG A 63 14.20 -8.10 13.41
N LEU A 64 13.89 -7.42 12.31
CA LEU A 64 13.29 -8.01 11.12
C LEU A 64 14.38 -8.12 10.03
N SER A 65 14.52 -9.28 9.40
CA SER A 65 15.49 -9.47 8.32
C SER A 65 15.06 -8.78 7.03
N ALA A 66 16.01 -8.53 6.13
CA ALA A 66 15.72 -7.88 4.84
C ALA A 66 14.80 -8.75 3.96
N GLU A 67 14.98 -10.07 3.99
CA GLU A 67 14.15 -11.03 3.25
C GLU A 67 12.70 -10.99 3.74
N ALA A 68 12.50 -10.89 5.05
CA ALA A 68 11.18 -10.79 5.66
C ALA A 68 10.53 -9.43 5.34
N GLU A 69 11.28 -8.33 5.35
CA GLU A 69 10.78 -7.03 4.91
C GLU A 69 10.31 -7.07 3.45
N GLN A 70 11.13 -7.62 2.55
CA GLN A 70 10.79 -7.73 1.14
C GLN A 70 9.57 -8.62 0.90
N ARG A 71 9.45 -9.73 1.63
CA ARG A 71 8.28 -10.61 1.56
C ARG A 71 7.01 -9.90 2.03
N ILE A 72 7.10 -9.09 3.08
CA ILE A 72 5.96 -8.31 3.56
C ILE A 72 5.56 -7.23 2.55
N ASP A 73 6.52 -6.55 1.94
CA ASP A 73 6.26 -5.49 0.96
C ASP A 73 5.69 -6.01 -0.36
N ALA A 74 6.01 -7.25 -0.75
CA ALA A 74 5.46 -7.89 -1.93
C ALA A 74 4.14 -8.64 -1.68
N ALA A 75 3.67 -8.73 -0.44
CA ALA A 75 2.51 -9.54 -0.10
C ALA A 75 1.18 -8.88 -0.50
N PRO A 76 0.21 -9.65 -1.04
CA PRO A 76 -1.14 -9.14 -1.26
C PRO A 76 -1.82 -8.79 0.07
N VAL A 77 -2.78 -7.86 0.01
CA VAL A 77 -3.51 -7.34 1.18
C VAL A 77 -4.13 -8.45 2.02
N GLU A 78 -4.64 -9.49 1.38
CA GLU A 78 -5.28 -10.63 2.03
C GLU A 78 -4.29 -11.43 2.87
N GLN A 79 -3.05 -11.58 2.38
CA GLN A 79 -1.99 -12.26 3.12
C GLN A 79 -1.49 -11.41 4.30
N LEU A 80 -1.39 -10.09 4.11
CA LEU A 80 -1.09 -9.16 5.20
C LEU A 80 -2.16 -9.21 6.31
N ASP A 81 -3.43 -9.39 5.96
CA ASP A 81 -4.52 -9.54 6.95
C ASP A 81 -4.39 -10.82 7.77
N VAL A 82 -4.07 -11.95 7.11
CA VAL A 82 -3.81 -13.22 7.81
C VAL A 82 -2.67 -13.03 8.81
N TRP A 83 -1.54 -12.48 8.37
CA TRP A 83 -0.40 -12.24 9.25
C TRP A 83 -0.71 -11.24 10.38
N LEU A 84 -1.52 -10.21 10.14
CA LEU A 84 -1.90 -9.26 11.18
C LEU A 84 -2.80 -9.87 12.25
N ASN A 85 -3.61 -10.87 11.90
CA ASN A 85 -4.40 -11.62 12.88
C ASN A 85 -3.52 -12.60 13.66
N ASP A 86 -2.68 -13.37 12.94
CA ASP A 86 -1.91 -14.47 13.52
C ASP A 86 -0.68 -14.01 14.32
N ILE A 87 -0.29 -12.73 14.20
CA ILE A 87 0.91 -12.19 14.86
C ILE A 87 0.86 -12.26 16.38
N LEU A 88 -0.32 -12.31 16.99
CA LEU A 88 -0.44 -12.39 18.44
C LEU A 88 -0.35 -13.83 18.96
N ASP A 89 -0.70 -14.80 18.12
CA ASP A 89 -0.79 -16.21 18.48
C ASP A 89 0.47 -17.01 18.09
N THR A 90 1.24 -16.52 17.12
CA THR A 90 2.42 -17.23 16.61
C THR A 90 3.66 -17.05 17.51
N ASP A 91 4.58 -18.02 17.58
CA ASP A 91 5.79 -17.92 18.43
C ASP A 91 7.03 -17.33 17.73
N SER A 92 7.04 -17.22 16.40
CA SER A 92 8.19 -16.70 15.64
C SER A 92 7.81 -16.00 14.33
N VAL A 93 8.73 -15.17 13.82
CA VAL A 93 8.56 -14.51 12.50
C VAL A 93 8.52 -15.54 11.38
N ASP A 94 9.34 -16.59 11.46
CA ASP A 94 9.40 -17.65 10.44
C ASP A 94 8.08 -18.41 10.35
N SER A 95 7.50 -18.76 11.50
CA SER A 95 6.18 -19.42 11.54
C SER A 95 5.07 -18.49 11.03
N LEU A 96 5.15 -17.20 11.34
CA LEU A 96 4.13 -16.22 10.93
C LEU A 96 4.14 -16.02 9.42
N LEU A 97 5.33 -15.82 8.85
CA LEU A 97 5.49 -15.53 7.44
C LEU A 97 5.51 -16.80 6.58
N GLY A 98 5.63 -17.99 7.20
CA GLY A 98 5.80 -19.26 6.49
C GLY A 98 7.15 -19.35 5.79
N VAL A 99 8.21 -18.86 6.43
CA VAL A 99 9.60 -19.04 5.99
C VAL A 99 10.12 -20.31 6.64
N VAL A 100 10.59 -21.26 5.82
CA VAL A 100 11.30 -22.45 6.36
C VAL A 100 12.69 -21.96 6.78
N PRO A 101 13.11 -22.14 8.06
CA PRO A 101 14.45 -21.76 8.47
C PRO A 101 15.46 -22.56 7.65
N ASP A 102 16.43 -21.87 7.06
CA ASP A 102 17.56 -22.51 6.38
C ASP A 102 18.33 -23.33 7.43
N ARG A 103 18.37 -24.65 7.26
CA ARG A 103 18.95 -25.61 8.22
C ARG A 103 20.44 -25.78 8.01
#